data_AF-A0A950XBB6-F1
#
_entry.id   AF-A0A950XBB6-F1
#
_cell.length_a   1.000
_cell.length_b   1.000
_cell.length_c   1.000
_cell.angle_alpha   90.00
_cell.angle_beta   90.00
_cell.angle_gamma   90.00
#
_symmetry.space_group_name_H-M   'P 1'
#
loop_
_entity.id
_entity.type
_entity.pdbx_description
1 polymer ?
#
loop_
_entity_poly.entity_id
_entity_poly.type
_entity_poly.pdbx_seq_one_letter_code
_entity_poly.pdbx_strand_id
1 'polypeptide(L)'
;MKFLRLGALAALPISLWLPSLARQGDVAGKQTSTALQRDYPFKPVPFTAVHLDDVFWAPRIETNRKVTIPYAFKECEITGRVANFEHAAEALRGELGDHDRKLPGYPFDDTDIYKIIEGASYTLSVHPDPKLDAYVDTLIAKIAAAQEKDGYLYTARTIDPQHPHSWSGANRWENEEIQSHELYDAGHLFESAVAHYQATGKRTLLDVALREANLLCDTFGPGKRAIWPGHQIVEMGLVKLYRVTGD
;
A
#
# COMPACT_ATOMS: atom_id res chain seq x y z
N MET A 1 28.12 73.64 20.91
CA MET A 1 27.88 73.86 22.36
C MET A 1 26.41 74.21 22.60
N LYS A 2 25.61 73.26 23.10
CA LYS A 2 24.58 73.41 24.15
C LYS A 2 23.77 72.10 24.30
N PHE A 3 24.12 71.38 25.37
CA PHE A 3 23.38 70.54 26.31
C PHE A 3 22.12 69.72 25.93
N LEU A 4 22.19 68.45 26.35
CA LEU A 4 21.09 67.52 26.69
C LEU A 4 20.07 68.12 27.69
N ARG A 5 18.81 67.63 27.62
CA ARG A 5 18.11 67.06 28.80
C ARG A 5 16.92 66.16 28.40
N LEU A 6 16.81 65.06 29.14
CA LEU A 6 15.76 64.03 29.17
C LEU A 6 14.37 64.58 29.58
N GLY A 7 13.30 63.85 29.23
CA GLY A 7 12.15 63.72 30.14
C GLY A 7 10.81 63.29 29.53
N ALA A 8 10.39 62.08 29.92
CA ALA A 8 9.01 61.61 30.13
C ALA A 8 8.19 61.04 28.95
N LEU A 9 7.88 59.74 29.11
CA LEU A 9 6.82 58.97 28.45
C LEU A 9 5.42 59.51 28.80
N ALA A 10 4.48 59.43 27.85
CA ALA A 10 3.14 58.89 28.08
C ALA A 10 2.36 58.66 26.77
N ALA A 11 1.86 57.43 26.64
CA ALA A 11 0.59 57.00 26.02
C ALA A 11 0.33 57.17 24.50
N LEU A 12 0.16 56.00 23.88
CA LEU A 12 -0.40 55.68 22.56
C LEU A 12 -1.88 56.11 22.41
N PRO A 13 -2.39 56.24 21.17
CA PRO A 13 -2.95 55.05 20.50
C PRO A 13 -2.41 54.87 19.07
N ILE A 14 -1.85 53.68 18.81
CA ILE A 14 -1.60 53.17 17.46
C ILE A 14 -2.97 52.85 16.83
N SER A 15 -3.26 53.52 15.73
CA SER A 15 -4.31 53.17 14.78
C SER A 15 -4.09 51.76 14.24
N LEU A 16 -5.06 50.87 14.50
CA LEU A 16 -5.15 49.53 13.94
C LEU A 16 -5.35 49.62 12.42
N TRP A 17 -4.28 49.40 11.67
CA TRP A 17 -4.35 48.92 10.30
C TRP A 17 -4.58 47.40 10.37
N LEU A 18 -5.75 46.93 9.93
CA LEU A 18 -6.02 45.51 9.67
C LEU A 18 -5.59 45.21 8.23
N PRO A 19 -4.52 44.43 7.98
CA PRO A 19 -4.38 43.78 6.70
C PRO A 19 -5.32 42.56 6.68
N SER A 20 -6.15 42.52 5.65
CA SER A 20 -6.94 41.36 5.26
C SER A 20 -6.05 40.11 5.24
N LEU A 21 -6.34 39.16 6.14
CA LEU A 21 -5.83 37.80 6.08
C LEU A 21 -6.52 37.10 4.89
N ALA A 22 -5.93 37.25 3.70
CA ALA A 22 -6.17 36.31 2.62
C ALA A 22 -5.69 34.93 3.11
N ARG A 23 -6.64 34.04 3.37
CA ARG A 23 -6.38 32.62 3.61
C ARG A 23 -5.50 32.10 2.48
N GLN A 24 -4.33 31.57 2.84
CA GLN A 24 -3.55 30.70 1.98
C GLN A 24 -4.49 29.60 1.49
N GLY A 25 -4.82 29.66 0.21
CA GLY A 25 -5.63 28.66 -0.45
C GLY A 25 -4.91 27.32 -0.42
N ASP A 26 -5.66 26.29 -0.08
CA ASP A 26 -5.31 24.89 -0.23
C ASP A 26 -4.65 24.66 -1.59
N VAL A 27 -3.40 24.18 -1.57
CA VAL A 27 -2.79 23.56 -2.74
C VAL A 27 -3.40 22.17 -2.89
N ALA A 28 -4.67 22.14 -3.28
CA ALA A 28 -5.27 20.96 -3.87
C ALA A 28 -4.61 20.78 -5.24
N GLY A 29 -3.54 20.00 -5.29
CA GLY A 29 -2.95 19.54 -6.54
C GLY A 29 -4.04 18.90 -7.38
N LYS A 30 -4.49 19.60 -8.42
CA LYS A 30 -5.29 18.99 -9.48
C LYS A 30 -4.42 17.93 -10.14
N GLN A 31 -4.58 16.68 -9.72
CA GLN A 31 -4.16 15.55 -10.53
C GLN A 31 -5.04 15.57 -11.77
N THR A 32 -4.55 16.21 -12.83
CA THR A 32 -5.09 16.06 -14.17
C THR A 32 -4.84 14.61 -14.57
N SER A 33 -5.89 13.79 -14.61
CA SER A 33 -5.83 12.47 -15.23
C SER A 33 -5.40 12.67 -16.69
N THR A 34 -4.13 12.40 -16.99
CA THR A 34 -3.63 12.34 -18.36
C THR A 34 -4.38 11.20 -19.04
N ALA A 35 -5.29 11.54 -19.96
CA ALA A 35 -5.96 10.54 -20.77
C ALA A 35 -4.88 9.74 -21.52
N LEU A 36 -4.87 8.42 -21.32
CA LEU A 36 -3.90 7.52 -21.93
C LEU A 36 -3.93 7.68 -23.46
N GLN A 37 -2.78 7.99 -24.06
CA GLN A 37 -2.67 8.24 -25.50
C GLN A 37 -3.00 6.98 -26.34
N ARG A 38 -2.89 5.79 -25.72
CA ARG A 38 -3.30 4.50 -26.28
C ARG A 38 -3.85 3.62 -25.15
N ASP A 39 -5.12 3.24 -25.23
CA ASP A 39 -5.79 2.31 -24.31
C ASP A 39 -6.71 1.37 -25.11
N TYR A 40 -7.38 0.43 -24.44
CA TYR A 40 -8.33 -0.48 -25.07
C TYR A 40 -9.44 0.28 -25.83
N PRO A 41 -9.88 -0.23 -27.01
CA PRO A 41 -10.92 0.42 -27.80
C PRO A 41 -12.33 0.29 -27.17
N PHE A 42 -12.46 -0.50 -26.10
CA PHE A 42 -13.71 -0.73 -25.37
C PHE A 42 -13.52 -0.38 -23.90
N LYS A 43 -14.54 0.24 -23.30
CA LYS A 43 -14.56 0.55 -21.87
C LYS A 43 -15.30 -0.56 -21.12
N PRO A 44 -14.71 -1.16 -20.08
CA PRO A 44 -15.42 -2.10 -19.23
C PRO A 44 -16.55 -1.39 -18.49
N VAL A 45 -17.68 -2.07 -18.30
CA VAL A 45 -18.70 -1.63 -17.34
C VAL A 45 -18.19 -2.04 -15.95
N PRO A 46 -17.98 -1.10 -15.02
CA PRO A 46 -17.46 -1.44 -13.70
C PRO A 46 -18.47 -2.30 -12.94
N PHE A 47 -17.98 -3.24 -12.13
CA PHE A 47 -18.85 -4.14 -11.37
C PHE A 47 -19.77 -3.38 -10.40
N THR A 48 -19.36 -2.19 -9.94
CA THR A 48 -20.18 -1.29 -9.10
C THR A 48 -21.43 -0.74 -9.82
N ALA A 49 -21.49 -0.83 -11.15
CA ALA A 49 -22.65 -0.43 -11.95
C ALA A 49 -23.58 -1.62 -12.29
N VAL A 50 -23.27 -2.83 -11.83
CA VAL A 50 -24.03 -4.05 -12.14
C VAL A 50 -24.48 -4.71 -10.84
N HIS A 51 -25.79 -4.84 -10.66
CA HIS A 51 -26.38 -5.56 -9.53
C HIS A 51 -27.00 -6.86 -10.02
N LEU A 52 -26.56 -7.99 -9.46
CA LEU A 52 -27.08 -9.31 -9.77
C LEU A 52 -28.07 -9.74 -8.68
N ASP A 53 -29.29 -10.08 -9.09
CA ASP A 53 -30.40 -10.54 -8.23
C ASP A 53 -30.91 -11.94 -8.64
N ASP A 54 -30.08 -12.69 -9.38
CA ASP A 54 -30.40 -13.99 -9.90
C ASP A 54 -30.26 -15.12 -8.85
N VAL A 55 -30.66 -16.33 -9.24
CA VAL A 55 -30.59 -17.51 -8.36
C VAL A 55 -29.22 -18.20 -8.40
N PHE A 56 -28.32 -17.82 -9.31
CA PHE A 56 -27.04 -18.50 -9.50
C PHE A 56 -25.86 -17.68 -8.98
N TRP A 57 -25.72 -16.41 -9.37
CA TRP A 57 -24.58 -15.55 -8.99
C TRP A 57 -24.78 -14.82 -7.67
N ALA A 58 -25.97 -14.26 -7.42
CA ALA A 58 -26.21 -13.50 -6.20
C ALA A 58 -25.90 -14.31 -4.92
N PRO A 59 -26.27 -15.61 -4.79
CA PRO A 59 -25.89 -16.41 -3.63
C PRO A 59 -24.39 -16.67 -3.49
N ARG A 60 -23.64 -16.73 -4.60
CA ARG A 60 -22.17 -16.92 -4.58
C ARG A 60 -21.45 -15.67 -4.11
N ILE A 61 -21.87 -14.50 -4.59
CA ILE A 61 -21.34 -13.21 -4.13
C ILE A 61 -21.60 -13.05 -2.63
N GLU A 62 -22.79 -13.40 -2.17
CA GLU A 62 -23.13 -13.30 -0.76
C GLU A 62 -22.36 -14.30 0.11
N THR A 63 -22.11 -15.50 -0.39
CA THR A 63 -21.24 -16.49 0.27
C THR A 63 -19.80 -15.98 0.35
N ASN A 64 -19.29 -15.38 -0.73
CA ASN A 64 -17.95 -14.79 -0.73
C ASN A 64 -17.82 -13.72 0.37
N ARG A 65 -18.81 -12.83 0.46
CA ARG A 65 -18.84 -11.76 1.47
C ARG A 65 -18.99 -12.27 2.90
N LYS A 66 -19.95 -13.16 3.15
CA LYS A 66 -20.32 -13.59 4.51
C LYS A 66 -19.48 -14.73 5.06
N VAL A 67 -18.88 -15.55 4.19
CA VAL A 67 -18.20 -16.78 4.58
C VAL A 67 -16.76 -16.77 4.10
N THR A 68 -16.51 -16.65 2.79
CA THR A 68 -15.17 -16.85 2.23
C THR A 68 -14.17 -15.81 2.69
N ILE A 69 -14.49 -14.51 2.64
CA ILE A 69 -13.58 -13.44 3.06
C ILE A 69 -13.27 -13.53 4.56
N PRO A 70 -14.26 -13.60 5.48
CA PRO A 70 -13.97 -13.79 6.91
C PRO A 70 -13.18 -15.06 7.22
N TYR A 71 -13.49 -16.16 6.52
CA TYR A 71 -12.77 -17.41 6.66
C TYR A 71 -11.31 -17.27 6.22
N ALA A 72 -11.06 -16.68 5.06
CA ALA A 72 -9.70 -16.53 4.52
C ALA A 72 -8.82 -15.63 5.42
N PHE A 73 -9.37 -14.55 5.98
CA PHE A 73 -8.66 -13.74 6.97
C PHE A 73 -8.33 -14.53 8.24
N LYS A 74 -9.31 -15.28 8.77
CA LYS A 74 -9.07 -16.16 9.92
C LYS A 74 -7.98 -17.20 9.63
N GLU A 75 -7.99 -17.80 8.44
CA GLU A 75 -6.95 -18.73 8.04
C GLU A 75 -5.58 -18.05 8.03
N CYS A 76 -5.46 -16.83 7.49
CA CYS A 76 -4.22 -16.06 7.52
C CYS A 76 -3.71 -15.78 8.95
N GLU A 77 -4.60 -15.54 9.91
CA GLU A 77 -4.25 -15.38 11.32
C GLU A 77 -3.70 -16.69 11.91
N ILE A 78 -4.44 -17.81 11.77
CA ILE A 78 -4.07 -19.06 12.44
C ILE A 78 -2.85 -19.76 11.83
N THR A 79 -2.58 -19.51 10.55
CA THR A 79 -1.44 -20.08 9.83
C THR A 79 -0.21 -19.15 9.84
N GLY A 80 -0.31 -17.97 10.46
CA GLY A 80 0.83 -17.09 10.71
C GLY A 80 1.16 -16.09 9.61
N ARG A 81 0.31 -15.93 8.57
CA ARG A 81 0.56 -14.95 7.49
C ARG A 81 0.52 -13.52 8.04
N VAL A 82 -0.38 -13.25 8.98
CA VAL A 82 -0.42 -11.95 9.67
C VAL A 82 0.83 -11.75 10.53
N ALA A 83 1.26 -12.81 11.23
CA ALA A 83 2.43 -12.78 12.10
C ALA A 83 3.74 -12.53 11.32
N ASN A 84 3.84 -12.94 10.06
CA ASN A 84 5.02 -12.64 9.23
C ASN A 84 5.30 -11.13 9.14
N PHE A 85 4.25 -10.31 8.93
CA PHE A 85 4.39 -8.86 8.90
C PHE A 85 4.74 -8.28 10.28
N GLU A 86 4.17 -8.83 11.36
CA GLU A 86 4.48 -8.42 12.73
C GLU A 86 5.95 -8.69 13.06
N HIS A 87 6.44 -9.90 12.77
CA HIS A 87 7.84 -10.27 12.95
C HIS A 87 8.77 -9.42 12.07
N ALA A 88 8.42 -9.17 10.81
CA ALA A 88 9.22 -8.30 9.94
C ALA A 88 9.31 -6.88 10.53
N ALA A 89 8.21 -6.34 11.04
CA ALA A 89 8.19 -5.04 11.69
C ALA A 89 9.03 -5.02 12.98
N GLU A 90 8.96 -6.07 13.81
CA GLU A 90 9.78 -6.23 15.02
C GLU A 90 11.26 -6.35 14.68
N ALA A 91 11.61 -7.11 13.63
CA ALA A 91 12.99 -7.24 13.15
C ALA A 91 13.54 -5.88 12.70
N LEU A 92 12.76 -5.07 11.97
CA LEU A 92 13.15 -3.72 11.57
C LEU A 92 13.36 -2.76 12.75
N ARG A 93 12.67 -2.97 13.88
CA ARG A 93 12.89 -2.22 15.11
C ARG A 93 14.02 -2.78 15.98
N GLY A 94 14.60 -3.93 15.62
CA GLY A 94 15.59 -4.63 16.44
C GLY A 94 14.99 -5.26 17.70
N GLU A 95 13.68 -5.53 17.69
CA GLU A 95 12.93 -6.07 18.82
C GLU A 95 12.74 -7.59 18.73
N LEU A 96 12.92 -8.18 17.54
CA LEU A 96 12.77 -9.61 17.33
C LEU A 96 14.04 -10.37 17.75
N GLY A 97 13.91 -11.26 18.74
CA GLY A 97 14.99 -12.11 19.21
C GLY A 97 15.39 -13.17 18.17
N ASP A 98 16.67 -13.60 18.17
CA ASP A 98 17.18 -14.57 17.19
C ASP A 98 16.43 -15.90 17.21
N HIS A 99 15.94 -16.35 18.37
CA HIS A 99 15.17 -17.58 18.50
C HIS A 99 13.70 -17.46 18.05
N ASP A 100 13.22 -16.24 17.86
CA ASP A 100 11.83 -15.93 17.47
C ASP A 100 11.71 -15.65 15.97
N ARG A 101 12.83 -15.66 15.23
CA ARG A 101 12.87 -15.50 13.77
C ARG A 101 12.27 -16.71 13.06
N LYS A 102 10.95 -16.70 12.92
CA LYS A 102 10.21 -17.69 12.14
C LYS A 102 9.86 -17.11 10.77
N LEU A 103 10.47 -17.68 9.73
CA LEU A 103 10.21 -17.33 8.34
C LEU A 103 8.84 -17.87 7.87
N PRO A 104 8.27 -17.27 6.81
CA PRO A 104 7.09 -17.80 6.13
C PRO A 104 7.31 -19.23 5.60
N GLY A 105 6.22 -19.98 5.40
CA GLY A 105 6.28 -21.33 4.86
C GLY A 105 6.60 -21.36 3.37
N TYR A 106 6.11 -20.34 2.64
CA TYR A 106 6.49 -20.03 1.26
C TYR A 106 6.89 -18.56 1.14
N PRO A 107 7.79 -18.21 0.21
CA PRO A 107 8.24 -16.82 0.07
C PRO A 107 7.12 -15.87 -0.35
N PHE A 108 6.04 -16.41 -0.95
CA PHE A 108 4.88 -15.68 -1.44
C PHE A 108 3.67 -15.71 -0.49
N ASP A 109 3.84 -16.19 0.75
CA ASP A 109 2.77 -16.26 1.76
C ASP A 109 2.18 -14.86 2.07
N ASP A 110 2.96 -13.79 1.89
CA ASP A 110 2.51 -12.40 2.05
C ASP A 110 1.32 -12.10 1.12
N THR A 111 1.31 -12.71 -0.08
CA THR A 111 0.29 -12.45 -1.10
C THR A 111 -1.10 -12.93 -0.74
N ASP A 112 -1.23 -13.89 0.18
CA ASP A 112 -2.54 -14.34 0.66
C ASP A 112 -3.28 -13.15 1.30
N ILE A 113 -2.59 -12.34 2.10
CA ILE A 113 -3.19 -11.15 2.72
C ILE A 113 -3.56 -10.11 1.66
N TYR A 114 -2.66 -9.85 0.70
CA TYR A 114 -2.91 -8.86 -0.36
C TYR A 114 -4.16 -9.21 -1.17
N LYS A 115 -4.29 -10.48 -1.60
CA LYS A 115 -5.44 -10.96 -2.39
C LYS A 115 -6.75 -10.90 -1.62
N ILE A 116 -6.73 -11.23 -0.32
CA ILE A 116 -7.95 -11.18 0.50
C ILE A 116 -8.36 -9.73 0.77
N ILE A 117 -7.40 -8.81 0.99
CA ILE A 117 -7.69 -7.36 1.07
C ILE A 117 -8.27 -6.86 -0.26
N GLU A 118 -7.78 -7.33 -1.40
CA GLU A 118 -8.33 -6.98 -2.72
C GLU A 118 -9.82 -7.40 -2.82
N GLY A 119 -10.13 -8.66 -2.47
CA GLY A 119 -11.51 -9.18 -2.45
C GLY A 119 -12.43 -8.48 -1.44
N ALA A 120 -11.91 -8.15 -0.25
CA ALA A 120 -12.61 -7.35 0.73
C ALA A 120 -12.89 -5.93 0.22
N SER A 121 -11.94 -5.32 -0.48
CA SER A 121 -12.10 -4.00 -1.08
C SER A 121 -13.18 -4.00 -2.15
N TYR A 122 -13.22 -5.00 -3.03
CA TYR A 122 -14.32 -5.13 -4.00
C TYR A 122 -15.67 -5.29 -3.32
N THR A 123 -15.74 -6.03 -2.22
CA THR A 123 -16.96 -6.16 -1.42
C THR A 123 -17.40 -4.82 -0.83
N LEU A 124 -16.46 -4.05 -0.25
CA LEU A 124 -16.74 -2.74 0.34
C LEU A 124 -17.25 -1.72 -0.70
N SER A 125 -16.81 -1.81 -1.96
CA SER A 125 -17.27 -0.93 -3.04
C SER A 125 -18.76 -1.05 -3.38
N VAL A 126 -19.40 -2.19 -3.06
CA VAL A 126 -20.82 -2.44 -3.36
C VAL A 126 -21.66 -2.66 -2.11
N HIS A 127 -21.04 -3.05 -1.00
CA HIS A 127 -21.69 -3.25 0.28
C HIS A 127 -20.82 -2.71 1.41
N PRO A 128 -21.03 -1.45 1.84
CA PRO A 128 -20.30 -0.87 2.96
C PRO A 128 -20.42 -1.72 4.23
N ASP A 129 -19.28 -1.95 4.88
CA ASP A 129 -19.20 -2.67 6.16
C ASP A 129 -18.10 -2.04 7.02
N PRO A 130 -18.45 -1.14 7.97
CA PRO A 130 -17.47 -0.45 8.80
C PRO A 130 -16.59 -1.38 9.65
N LYS A 131 -17.06 -2.59 9.97
CA LYS A 131 -16.26 -3.55 10.76
C LYS A 131 -15.19 -4.20 9.88
N LEU A 132 -15.56 -4.59 8.67
CA LEU A 132 -14.61 -5.12 7.69
C LEU A 132 -13.57 -4.06 7.30
N ASP A 133 -14.02 -2.83 7.02
CA ASP A 133 -13.14 -1.69 6.69
C ASP A 133 -12.12 -1.42 7.81
N ALA A 134 -12.57 -1.33 9.06
CA ALA A 134 -11.67 -1.14 10.20
C ALA A 134 -10.71 -2.32 10.40
N TYR A 135 -11.16 -3.57 10.17
CA TYR A 135 -10.29 -4.74 10.27
C TYR A 135 -9.20 -4.71 9.18
N VAL A 136 -9.56 -4.40 7.93
CA VAL A 136 -8.61 -4.23 6.82
C VAL A 136 -7.59 -3.13 7.13
N ASP A 137 -8.01 -2.00 7.71
CA ASP A 137 -7.08 -0.95 8.15
C ASP A 137 -6.04 -1.48 9.16
N THR A 138 -6.42 -2.41 10.06
CA THR A 138 -5.46 -3.01 11.00
C THR A 138 -4.41 -3.88 10.30
N LEU A 139 -4.78 -4.59 9.23
CA LEU A 139 -3.86 -5.39 8.43
C LEU A 139 -2.92 -4.49 7.62
N ILE A 140 -3.46 -3.43 7.01
CA ILE A 140 -2.66 -2.44 6.27
C ILE A 140 -1.61 -1.80 7.18
N ALA A 141 -1.97 -1.49 8.43
CA ALA A 141 -1.00 -0.95 9.40
C ALA A 141 0.16 -1.92 9.69
N LYS A 142 -0.09 -3.23 9.75
CA LYS A 142 0.95 -4.26 9.93
C LYS A 142 1.83 -4.37 8.69
N ILE A 143 1.23 -4.40 7.50
CA ILE A 143 1.94 -4.41 6.21
C ILE A 143 2.86 -3.19 6.11
N ALA A 144 2.34 -1.99 6.41
CA ALA A 144 3.13 -0.76 6.37
C ALA A 144 4.31 -0.76 7.37
N ALA A 145 4.11 -1.34 8.56
CA ALA A 145 5.16 -1.44 9.58
C ALA A 145 6.28 -2.44 9.21
N ALA A 146 5.99 -3.40 8.33
CA ALA A 146 6.96 -4.36 7.80
C ALA A 146 7.77 -3.85 6.61
N GLN A 147 7.41 -2.68 6.04
CA GLN A 147 8.08 -2.13 4.87
C GLN A 147 9.40 -1.46 5.27
N GLU A 148 10.48 -1.85 4.61
CA GLU A 148 11.80 -1.27 4.81
C GLU A 148 11.85 0.21 4.39
N LYS A 149 12.89 0.92 4.82
CA LYS A 149 12.99 2.38 4.62
C LYS A 149 12.97 2.77 3.14
N ASP A 150 13.61 1.99 2.28
CA ASP A 150 13.69 2.22 0.83
C ASP A 150 12.44 1.76 0.06
N GLY A 151 11.47 1.14 0.73
CA GLY A 151 10.23 0.68 0.13
C GLY A 151 10.14 -0.83 -0.09
N TYR A 152 11.21 -1.59 0.16
CA TYR A 152 11.18 -3.05 0.03
C TYR A 152 10.21 -3.68 1.03
N LEU A 153 9.34 -4.58 0.58
CA LEU A 153 8.36 -5.24 1.42
C LEU A 153 8.27 -6.74 1.06
N TYR A 154 9.00 -7.55 1.81
CA TYR A 154 9.05 -9.00 1.58
C TYR A 154 9.50 -9.70 2.85
N THR A 155 8.53 -10.25 3.60
CA THR A 155 8.77 -10.72 4.98
C THR A 155 9.77 -11.88 5.02
N ALA A 156 9.78 -12.71 3.97
CA ALA A 156 10.66 -13.86 3.81
C ALA A 156 12.16 -13.51 3.78
N ARG A 157 12.52 -12.23 3.60
CA ARG A 157 13.88 -11.72 3.82
C ARG A 157 13.98 -10.81 5.03
N THR A 158 13.03 -9.90 5.22
CA THR A 158 13.13 -8.85 6.24
C THR A 158 13.15 -9.40 7.66
N ILE A 159 12.51 -10.54 7.94
CA ILE A 159 12.52 -11.20 9.25
C ILE A 159 13.92 -11.65 9.68
N ASP A 160 14.67 -12.29 8.77
CA ASP A 160 16.06 -12.72 9.02
C ASP A 160 16.93 -12.51 7.78
N PRO A 161 17.51 -11.31 7.58
CA PRO A 161 18.32 -11.05 6.40
C PRO A 161 19.62 -11.84 6.35
N GLN A 162 20.07 -12.43 7.47
CA GLN A 162 21.26 -13.29 7.50
C GLN A 162 20.93 -14.73 7.08
N HIS A 163 19.70 -15.17 7.32
CA HIS A 163 19.20 -16.49 6.93
C HIS A 163 17.80 -16.35 6.32
N PRO A 164 17.67 -15.72 5.14
CA PRO A 164 16.36 -15.52 4.53
C PRO A 164 15.77 -16.85 4.08
N HIS A 165 14.50 -16.84 3.67
CA HIS A 165 13.87 -18.03 3.11
C HIS A 165 14.74 -18.62 1.98
N SER A 166 14.91 -19.94 1.98
CA SER A 166 15.87 -20.63 1.08
C SER A 166 15.68 -20.32 -0.41
N TRP A 167 14.47 -19.95 -0.81
CA TRP A 167 14.13 -19.57 -2.19
C TRP A 167 14.53 -18.14 -2.54
N SER A 168 14.73 -17.27 -1.55
CA SER A 168 15.01 -15.84 -1.75
C SER A 168 16.46 -15.56 -2.14
N GLY A 169 17.39 -16.48 -1.87
CA GLY A 169 18.83 -16.26 -2.09
C GLY A 169 19.44 -15.29 -1.08
N ALA A 170 20.77 -15.12 -1.14
CA ALA A 170 21.50 -14.32 -0.16
C ALA A 170 21.24 -12.82 -0.33
N ASN A 171 21.01 -12.37 -1.56
CA ASN A 171 20.77 -10.97 -1.89
C ASN A 171 19.37 -10.76 -2.46
N ARG A 172 18.83 -9.53 -2.31
CA ARG A 172 17.59 -9.14 -2.98
C ARG A 172 17.69 -9.38 -4.49
N TRP A 173 16.59 -9.88 -5.06
CA TRP A 173 16.40 -10.12 -6.48
C TRP A 173 17.29 -11.22 -7.08
N GLU A 174 18.16 -11.87 -6.29
CA GLU A 174 19.13 -12.86 -6.80
C GLU A 174 18.44 -14.07 -7.43
N ASN A 175 17.34 -14.52 -6.81
CA ASN A 175 16.56 -15.68 -7.25
C ASN A 175 15.18 -15.31 -7.82
N GLU A 176 14.99 -14.04 -8.22
CA GLU A 176 13.70 -13.53 -8.72
C GLU A 176 13.23 -14.30 -9.96
N GLU A 177 14.12 -14.57 -10.92
CA GLU A 177 13.79 -15.30 -12.16
C GLU A 177 13.50 -16.79 -11.93
N ILE A 178 13.67 -17.27 -10.71
CA ILE A 178 13.55 -18.69 -10.34
C ILE A 178 12.31 -18.88 -9.46
N GLN A 179 12.37 -18.38 -8.22
CA GLN A 179 11.39 -18.76 -7.20
C GLN A 179 11.32 -17.82 -5.99
N SER A 180 12.05 -16.68 -5.95
CA SER A 180 11.95 -15.78 -4.78
C SER A 180 10.57 -15.14 -4.68
N HIS A 181 9.86 -14.93 -5.80
CA HIS A 181 8.54 -14.29 -5.85
C HIS A 181 8.52 -12.84 -5.34
N GLU A 182 9.66 -12.15 -5.26
CA GLU A 182 9.69 -10.76 -4.78
C GLU A 182 8.86 -9.84 -5.70
N LEU A 183 8.93 -10.02 -7.03
CA LEU A 183 8.08 -9.26 -7.96
C LEU A 183 6.64 -9.78 -8.02
N TYR A 184 6.40 -11.07 -7.79
CA TYR A 184 5.04 -11.62 -7.69
C TYR A 184 4.29 -11.01 -6.51
N ASP A 185 4.97 -10.91 -5.37
CA ASP A 185 4.44 -10.33 -4.14
C ASP A 185 4.13 -8.85 -4.31
N ALA A 186 5.07 -8.08 -4.89
CA ALA A 186 4.86 -6.68 -5.24
C ALA A 186 3.66 -6.51 -6.19
N GLY A 187 3.51 -7.38 -7.19
CA GLY A 187 2.38 -7.35 -8.11
C GLY A 187 1.03 -7.48 -7.39
N HIS A 188 0.89 -8.44 -6.46
CA HIS A 188 -0.33 -8.61 -5.66
C HIS A 188 -0.57 -7.44 -4.70
N LEU A 189 0.48 -6.88 -4.11
CA LEU A 189 0.36 -5.65 -3.31
C LEU A 189 -0.22 -4.51 -4.17
N PHE A 190 0.26 -4.34 -5.40
CA PHE A 190 -0.19 -3.28 -6.30
C PHE A 190 -1.67 -3.44 -6.68
N GLU A 191 -2.12 -4.66 -7.01
CA GLU A 191 -3.53 -4.91 -7.30
C GLU A 191 -4.43 -4.62 -6.09
N SER A 192 -4.02 -5.10 -4.91
CA SER A 192 -4.70 -4.90 -3.64
C SER A 192 -4.82 -3.42 -3.26
N ALA A 193 -3.72 -2.68 -3.38
CA ALA A 193 -3.65 -1.26 -3.07
C ALA A 193 -4.58 -0.42 -3.95
N VAL A 194 -4.64 -0.72 -5.25
CA VAL A 194 -5.53 -0.05 -6.20
C VAL A 194 -6.99 -0.35 -5.86
N ALA A 195 -7.34 -1.61 -5.61
CA ALA A 195 -8.70 -2.00 -5.24
C ALA A 195 -9.14 -1.31 -3.94
N HIS A 196 -8.29 -1.30 -2.92
CA HIS A 196 -8.57 -0.64 -1.64
C HIS A 196 -8.76 0.86 -1.78
N TYR A 197 -7.88 1.53 -2.55
CA TYR A 197 -8.00 2.96 -2.81
C TYR A 197 -9.31 3.30 -3.53
N GLN A 198 -9.70 2.52 -4.54
CA GLN A 198 -10.95 2.72 -5.27
C GLN A 198 -12.19 2.48 -4.40
N ALA A 199 -12.13 1.51 -3.48
CA ALA A 199 -13.24 1.17 -2.59
C ALA A 199 -13.47 2.20 -1.48
N THR A 200 -12.39 2.74 -0.91
CA THR A 200 -12.43 3.52 0.34
C THR A 200 -12.00 4.97 0.18
N GLY A 201 -11.29 5.31 -0.90
CA GLY A 201 -10.59 6.59 -1.07
C GLY A 201 -9.34 6.74 -0.18
N LYS A 202 -9.04 5.78 0.69
CA LYS A 202 -7.89 5.82 1.61
C LYS A 202 -6.61 5.47 0.88
N ARG A 203 -5.53 6.20 1.20
CA ARG A 203 -4.20 6.00 0.60
C ARG A 203 -3.25 5.11 1.41
N THR A 204 -3.68 4.62 2.56
CA THR A 204 -2.82 3.89 3.51
C THR A 204 -2.08 2.71 2.88
N LEU A 205 -2.77 1.89 2.07
CA LEU A 205 -2.13 0.79 1.31
C LEU A 205 -1.51 1.27 -0.02
N LEU A 206 -2.10 2.28 -0.66
CA LEU A 206 -1.58 2.85 -1.91
C LEU A 206 -0.19 3.46 -1.74
N ASP A 207 0.04 4.18 -0.64
CA ASP A 207 1.33 4.81 -0.37
C ASP A 207 2.42 3.76 -0.04
N VAL A 208 2.04 2.62 0.56
CA VAL A 208 2.95 1.46 0.72
C VAL A 208 3.34 0.88 -0.63
N ALA A 209 2.35 0.60 -1.49
CA ALA A 209 2.57 0.09 -2.84
C ALA A 209 3.44 1.03 -3.68
N LEU A 210 3.24 2.35 -3.59
CA LEU A 210 4.02 3.33 -4.34
C LEU A 210 5.49 3.39 -3.89
N ARG A 211 5.77 3.22 -2.59
CA ARG A 211 7.16 3.14 -2.10
C ARG A 211 7.87 1.93 -2.68
N GLU A 212 7.20 0.79 -2.77
CA GLU A 212 7.77 -0.40 -3.39
C GLU A 212 7.91 -0.25 -4.90
N ALA A 213 6.90 0.28 -5.60
CA ALA A 213 6.99 0.57 -7.03
C ALA A 213 8.16 1.53 -7.36
N ASN A 214 8.40 2.54 -6.53
CA ASN A 214 9.55 3.43 -6.68
C ASN A 214 10.88 2.67 -6.53
N LEU A 215 10.98 1.76 -5.55
CA LEU A 215 12.15 0.90 -5.42
C LEU A 215 12.35 0.04 -6.66
N LEU A 216 11.29 -0.51 -7.25
CA LEU A 216 11.39 -1.29 -8.49
C LEU A 216 11.90 -0.41 -9.65
N CYS A 217 11.35 0.79 -9.81
CA CYS A 217 11.82 1.77 -10.80
C CYS A 217 13.29 2.16 -10.59
N ASP A 218 13.75 2.25 -9.34
CA ASP A 218 15.13 2.53 -8.99
C ASP A 218 16.07 1.35 -9.25
N THR A 219 15.56 0.13 -9.13
CA THR A 219 16.34 -1.12 -9.21
C THR A 219 16.44 -1.67 -10.64
N PHE A 220 15.36 -1.60 -11.42
CA PHE A 220 15.22 -2.30 -12.70
C PHE A 220 15.09 -1.32 -13.88
N GLY A 221 15.49 -1.79 -15.07
CA GLY A 221 15.34 -1.06 -16.32
C GLY A 221 16.65 -0.73 -17.04
N PRO A 222 16.60 0.08 -18.12
CA PRO A 222 17.78 0.38 -18.92
C PRO A 222 18.92 0.99 -18.09
N GLY A 223 20.11 0.38 -18.16
CA GLY A 223 21.28 0.81 -17.38
C GLY A 223 21.25 0.39 -15.90
N LYS A 224 20.24 -0.40 -15.49
CA LYS A 224 20.06 -0.95 -14.14
C LYS A 224 20.00 -2.48 -14.21
N ARG A 225 19.47 -3.16 -13.18
CA ARG A 225 19.33 -4.63 -13.22
C ARG A 225 18.35 -5.04 -14.32
N ALA A 226 18.74 -6.06 -15.09
CA ALA A 226 17.93 -6.67 -16.14
C ALA A 226 17.45 -8.04 -15.65
N ILE A 227 16.41 -8.02 -14.84
CA ILE A 227 15.77 -9.19 -14.21
C ILE A 227 14.27 -9.11 -14.55
N TRP A 228 13.64 -10.25 -14.82
CA TRP A 228 12.19 -10.36 -15.04
C TRP A 228 11.53 -11.21 -13.95
N PRO A 229 10.20 -11.09 -13.75
CA PRO A 229 9.53 -11.92 -12.75
C PRO A 229 9.63 -13.41 -13.10
N GLY A 230 10.04 -14.23 -12.15
CA GLY A 230 9.93 -15.69 -12.25
C GLY A 230 8.47 -16.17 -12.28
N HIS A 231 7.57 -15.35 -11.72
CA HIS A 231 6.12 -15.52 -11.76
C HIS A 231 5.45 -14.17 -12.06
N GLN A 232 4.93 -14.02 -13.28
CA GLN A 232 4.41 -12.77 -13.83
C GLN A 232 3.13 -12.30 -13.12
N ILE A 233 3.05 -10.99 -12.88
CA ILE A 233 1.87 -10.24 -12.38
C ILE A 233 2.24 -8.77 -12.08
N VAL A 234 3.50 -8.51 -11.73
CA VAL A 234 3.99 -7.14 -11.44
C VAL A 234 3.70 -6.18 -12.58
N GLU A 235 3.72 -6.65 -13.82
CA GLU A 235 3.47 -5.88 -15.03
C GLU A 235 2.03 -5.34 -15.04
N MET A 236 1.04 -6.17 -14.73
CA MET A 236 -0.36 -5.74 -14.67
C MET A 236 -0.65 -4.92 -13.41
N GLY A 237 0.00 -5.23 -12.29
CA GLY A 237 -0.06 -4.42 -11.06
C GLY A 237 0.44 -2.99 -11.29
N LEU A 238 1.59 -2.82 -11.95
CA LEU A 238 2.15 -1.51 -12.29
C LEU A 238 1.24 -0.72 -13.25
N VAL A 239 0.65 -1.37 -14.26
CA VAL A 239 -0.33 -0.71 -15.14
C VAL A 239 -1.57 -0.26 -14.37
N LYS A 240 -2.05 -1.03 -13.39
CA LYS A 240 -3.15 -0.64 -12.51
C LYS A 240 -2.78 0.55 -11.63
N LEU A 241 -1.57 0.57 -11.05
CA LEU A 241 -1.08 1.70 -10.27
C LEU A 241 -1.06 2.98 -11.13
N TYR A 242 -0.42 2.93 -12.29
CA TYR A 242 -0.35 4.05 -13.23
C TYR A 242 -1.73 4.64 -13.54
N ARG A 243 -2.75 3.79 -13.74
CA ARG A 243 -4.12 4.24 -14.02
C ARG A 243 -4.77 5.04 -12.88
N VAL A 244 -4.36 4.84 -11.63
CA VAL A 244 -4.90 5.59 -10.49
C VAL A 244 -3.97 6.69 -9.96
N THR A 245 -2.70 6.70 -10.38
CA THR A 245 -1.69 7.69 -9.95
C THR A 245 -1.34 8.71 -11.03
N GLY A 246 -1.38 8.30 -12.30
CA GLY A 246 -0.83 9.05 -13.43
C GLY A 246 0.69 9.04 -13.52
N ASP A 247 1.36 8.21 -12.71
CA ASP A 247 2.82 8.03 -12.63
C ASP A 247 3.23 6.70 -13.26
#